data_AF-A0A8J7ZFL4-F1
#
_entry.id   AF-A0A8J7ZFL4-F1
#
_cell.length_a   1.000
_cell.length_b   1.000
_cell.length_c   1.000
_cell.angle_alpha   90.00
_cell.angle_beta   90.00
_cell.angle_gamma   90.00
#
_symmetry.space_group_name_H-M   'P 1'
#
loop_
_entity.id
_entity.type
_entity.pdbx_description
1 polymer ?
#
loop_
_entity_poly.entity_id
_entity_poly.type
_entity_poly.pdbx_seq_one_letter_code
_entity_poly.pdbx_strand_id
1 'polypeptide(L)'
;MFDLVKIAFKNFSKTGGAWSLDRCLDDLIKLLSLERFPLLEKRIKHLNELRLNGQKFIDTVIKYKDDGFEHLLNSLVQIFPGYASDIFLKRAFLFFAQLNRNYGWFEKEMYNLPVPADYQVPKILEHYGILYYEDELQQAIVEETLIPKGSIVECEIRASTIIACKRICEKTGWSMPQVDSYFWLKRKEVTTPFHLTITSDY
;
A
#
# COMPACT_ATOMS: atom_id res chain seq x y z
N MET A 1 -2.28 -17.12 5.47
CA MET A 1 -2.34 -15.96 4.53
C MET A 1 -1.01 -15.62 3.89
N PHE A 2 -0.03 -15.00 4.61
CA PHE A 2 1.29 -14.67 4.02
C PHE A 2 2.00 -15.89 3.43
N ASP A 3 1.83 -17.07 4.03
CA ASP A 3 2.50 -18.28 3.55
C ASP A 3 1.88 -18.83 2.26
N LEU A 4 0.56 -18.73 2.06
CA LEU A 4 -0.10 -19.16 0.81
C LEU A 4 0.21 -18.21 -0.36
N VAL A 5 0.20 -16.90 -0.12
CA VAL A 5 0.63 -15.90 -1.11
C VAL A 5 2.13 -16.06 -1.40
N LYS A 6 2.96 -16.26 -0.37
CA LYS A 6 4.38 -16.57 -0.56
C LYS A 6 4.58 -17.89 -1.30
N ILE A 7 3.75 -18.92 -1.11
CA ILE A 7 3.83 -20.17 -1.88
C ILE A 7 3.53 -19.90 -3.37
N ALA A 8 2.47 -19.14 -3.67
CA ALA A 8 2.15 -18.75 -5.04
C ALA A 8 3.32 -17.98 -5.71
N PHE A 9 3.92 -17.01 -5.01
CA PHE A 9 5.06 -16.24 -5.52
C PHE A 9 6.41 -16.99 -5.46
N LYS A 10 6.62 -17.92 -4.54
CA LYS A 10 7.86 -18.74 -4.45
C LYS A 10 7.90 -19.75 -5.58
N ASN A 11 6.75 -20.29 -5.99
CA ASN A 11 6.62 -21.13 -7.16
C ASN A 11 6.91 -20.36 -8.47
N PHE A 12 6.62 -19.06 -8.51
CA PHE A 12 7.01 -18.16 -9.60
C PHE A 12 8.54 -18.02 -9.74
N SER A 13 9.27 -17.88 -8.62
CA SER A 13 10.73 -17.68 -8.63
C SER A 13 11.58 -18.93 -8.91
N LYS A 14 11.03 -20.13 -8.67
CA LYS A 14 11.79 -21.40 -8.72
C LYS A 14 11.75 -22.13 -10.05
N THR A 15 10.92 -21.70 -10.99
CA THR A 15 10.81 -22.33 -12.30
C THR A 15 11.47 -21.40 -13.32
N GLY A 16 12.72 -21.69 -13.67
CA GLY A 16 13.35 -21.08 -14.83
C GLY A 16 12.56 -21.43 -16.08
N GLY A 17 11.63 -20.57 -16.47
CA GLY A 17 10.81 -20.74 -17.68
C GLY A 17 9.30 -20.59 -17.44
N ALA A 18 8.75 -19.46 -17.89
CA ALA A 18 7.41 -19.34 -18.48
C ALA A 18 6.15 -19.62 -17.64
N TRP A 19 5.96 -18.94 -16.51
CA TRP A 19 4.60 -18.59 -16.08
C TRP A 19 4.18 -17.29 -16.76
N SER A 20 3.12 -17.32 -17.57
CA SER A 20 2.47 -16.09 -18.03
C SER A 20 1.80 -15.43 -16.82
N LEU A 21 1.81 -14.09 -16.78
CA LEU A 21 1.11 -13.29 -15.77
C LEU A 21 -0.32 -13.82 -15.52
N ASP A 22 -1.00 -14.24 -16.59
CA ASP A 22 -2.35 -14.80 -16.55
C ASP A 22 -2.50 -16.00 -15.62
N ARG A 23 -1.58 -16.97 -15.71
CA ARG A 23 -1.64 -18.19 -14.88
C ARG A 23 -1.44 -17.88 -13.41
N CYS A 24 -0.54 -16.96 -13.07
CA CYS A 24 -0.36 -16.52 -11.69
C CYS A 24 -1.60 -15.82 -11.13
N LEU A 25 -2.27 -15.03 -11.97
CA LEU A 25 -3.50 -14.36 -11.58
C LEU A 25 -4.66 -15.35 -11.40
N ASP A 26 -4.75 -16.39 -12.24
CA ASP A 26 -5.76 -17.45 -12.08
C ASP A 26 -5.60 -18.19 -10.74
N ASP A 27 -4.37 -18.59 -10.40
CA ASP A 27 -4.08 -19.26 -9.13
C ASP A 27 -4.38 -18.36 -7.94
N LEU A 28 -4.05 -17.06 -8.03
CA LEU A 28 -4.34 -16.10 -6.97
C LEU A 28 -5.85 -15.89 -6.80
N ILE A 29 -6.61 -15.74 -7.88
CA ILE A 29 -8.07 -15.60 -7.84
C ILE A 29 -8.71 -16.85 -7.23
N LYS A 30 -8.22 -18.04 -7.60
CA LYS A 30 -8.69 -19.31 -7.02
C LYS A 30 -8.43 -19.35 -5.52
N LEU A 31 -7.21 -19.02 -5.08
CA LEU A 31 -6.86 -18.96 -3.65
C LEU A 31 -7.72 -17.95 -2.88
N LEU A 32 -7.92 -16.76 -3.44
CA LEU A 32 -8.79 -15.73 -2.86
C LEU A 32 -10.26 -16.19 -2.77
N SER A 33 -10.70 -17.08 -3.65
CA SER A 33 -12.08 -17.59 -3.62
C SER A 33 -12.29 -18.70 -2.58
N LEU A 34 -11.21 -19.38 -2.16
CA LEU A 34 -11.26 -20.45 -1.16
C LEU A 34 -11.37 -19.91 0.28
N GLU A 35 -10.64 -18.83 0.58
CA GLU A 35 -10.74 -18.14 1.87
C GLU A 35 -11.68 -16.95 1.69
N ARG A 36 -12.78 -16.84 2.46
CA ARG A 36 -13.72 -15.72 2.33
C ARG A 36 -13.08 -14.39 2.76
N PHE A 37 -12.39 -13.73 1.84
CA PHE A 37 -11.75 -12.44 2.08
C PHE A 37 -12.75 -11.28 2.03
N PRO A 38 -12.61 -10.27 2.91
CA PRO A 38 -13.33 -9.03 2.75
C PRO A 38 -13.04 -8.39 1.38
N LEU A 39 -14.12 -7.96 0.72
CA LEU A 39 -14.09 -7.29 -0.58
C LEU A 39 -13.50 -8.17 -1.71
N LEU A 40 -13.78 -9.48 -1.69
CA LEU A 40 -13.26 -10.45 -2.66
C LEU A 40 -13.50 -10.01 -4.12
N GLU A 41 -14.72 -9.61 -4.46
CA GLU A 41 -15.10 -9.19 -5.80
C GLU A 41 -14.29 -7.98 -6.26
N LYS A 42 -14.07 -7.01 -5.35
CA LYS A 42 -13.25 -5.83 -5.64
C LYS A 42 -11.78 -6.20 -5.83
N ARG A 43 -11.26 -7.16 -5.05
CA ARG A 43 -9.88 -7.66 -5.19
C ARG A 43 -9.69 -8.41 -6.51
N ILE A 44 -10.63 -9.27 -6.89
CA ILE A 44 -10.64 -9.96 -8.19
C ILE A 44 -10.70 -8.94 -9.34
N LYS A 45 -11.52 -7.89 -9.21
CA LYS A 45 -11.55 -6.79 -10.19
C LYS A 45 -10.17 -6.15 -10.39
N HIS A 46 -9.45 -5.81 -9.31
CA HIS A 46 -8.10 -5.25 -9.42
C HIS A 46 -7.10 -6.21 -10.09
N LEU A 47 -7.20 -7.52 -9.84
CA LEU A 47 -6.36 -8.52 -10.50
C LEU A 47 -6.67 -8.63 -12.00
N ASN A 48 -7.94 -8.52 -12.38
CA ASN A 48 -8.34 -8.49 -13.79
C ASN A 48 -7.89 -7.20 -14.50
N GLU A 49 -7.87 -6.05 -13.81
CA GLU A 49 -7.27 -4.82 -14.38
C GLU A 49 -5.79 -5.05 -14.71
N LEU A 50 -5.04 -5.72 -13.83
CA LEU A 50 -3.64 -6.11 -14.06
C LEU A 50 -3.49 -7.11 -15.22
N ARG A 51 -4.38 -8.10 -15.32
CA ARG A 51 -4.42 -9.06 -16.43
C ARG A 51 -4.50 -8.36 -17.79
N LEU A 52 -5.44 -7.42 -17.90
CA LEU A 52 -5.75 -6.76 -19.17
C LEU A 52 -4.68 -5.74 -19.58
N ASN A 53 -4.10 -5.03 -18.63
CA ASN A 53 -3.28 -3.86 -18.91
C ASN A 53 -1.82 -3.97 -18.45
N GLY A 54 -1.45 -5.02 -17.73
CA GLY A 54 -0.16 -5.12 -17.04
C GLY A 54 1.05 -4.99 -17.97
N GLN A 55 1.11 -5.76 -19.05
CA GLN A 55 2.22 -5.70 -19.99
C GLN A 55 2.33 -4.32 -20.65
N LYS A 56 1.20 -3.80 -21.16
CA LYS A 56 1.14 -2.46 -21.77
C LYS A 56 1.62 -1.37 -20.80
N PHE A 57 1.28 -1.48 -19.53
CA PHE A 57 1.71 -0.52 -18.54
C PHE A 57 3.19 -0.67 -18.18
N ILE A 58 3.73 -1.88 -18.12
CA ILE A 58 5.17 -2.11 -17.97
C ILE A 58 5.93 -1.42 -19.12
N ASP A 59 5.49 -1.61 -20.36
CA ASP A 59 6.12 -0.98 -21.53
C ASP A 59 6.05 0.55 -21.44
N THR A 60 4.91 1.08 -20.97
CA THR A 60 4.73 2.52 -20.67
C THR A 60 5.74 2.99 -19.62
N VAL A 61 5.90 2.28 -18.51
CA VAL A 61 6.86 2.62 -17.44
C VAL A 61 8.29 2.62 -17.98
N ILE A 62 8.70 1.60 -18.72
CA ILE A 62 10.06 1.52 -19.29
C ILE A 62 10.31 2.68 -20.26
N LYS A 63 9.32 3.03 -21.08
CA LYS A 63 9.43 4.10 -22.06
C LYS A 63 9.55 5.48 -21.41
N TYR A 64 8.77 5.74 -20.35
CA TYR A 64 8.62 7.09 -19.77
C TYR A 64 9.25 7.24 -18.38
N LYS A 65 10.06 6.28 -17.92
CA LYS A 65 10.74 6.36 -16.60
C LYS A 65 11.60 7.62 -16.44
N ASP A 66 12.12 8.18 -17.54
CA ASP A 66 12.98 9.36 -17.56
C ASP A 66 12.18 10.66 -17.84
N ASP A 67 10.92 10.54 -18.30
CA ASP A 67 10.05 11.66 -18.69
C ASP A 67 9.24 12.24 -17.52
N GLY A 68 9.33 11.60 -16.34
CA GLY A 68 8.87 12.16 -15.07
C GLY A 68 7.75 11.37 -14.38
N PHE A 69 7.78 11.41 -13.06
CA PHE A 69 6.86 10.71 -12.16
C PHE A 69 5.37 11.02 -12.43
N GLU A 70 5.03 12.29 -12.66
CA GLU A 70 3.62 12.72 -12.81
C GLU A 70 2.93 12.09 -14.02
N HIS A 71 3.64 11.96 -15.14
CA HIS A 71 3.10 11.34 -16.34
C HIS A 71 2.73 9.87 -16.10
N LEU A 72 3.62 9.14 -15.42
CA LEU A 72 3.40 7.74 -15.06
C LEU A 72 2.34 7.57 -13.98
N LEU A 73 2.25 8.49 -13.01
CA LEU A 73 1.21 8.48 -11.99
C LEU A 73 -0.17 8.65 -12.63
N ASN A 74 -0.32 9.63 -13.52
CA ASN A 74 -1.55 9.87 -14.27
C ASN A 74 -1.92 8.65 -15.12
N SER A 75 -0.95 8.05 -15.80
CA SER A 75 -1.16 6.83 -16.58
C SER A 75 -1.61 5.65 -15.71
N LEU A 76 -1.01 5.48 -14.52
CA LEU A 76 -1.37 4.41 -13.59
C LEU A 76 -2.82 4.53 -13.14
N VAL A 77 -3.24 5.71 -12.69
CA VAL A 77 -4.61 5.89 -12.16
C VAL A 77 -5.68 5.83 -13.26
N GLN A 78 -5.33 6.19 -14.50
CA GLN A 78 -6.24 6.06 -15.65
C GLN A 78 -6.38 4.60 -16.12
N ILE A 79 -5.28 3.85 -16.16
CA ILE A 79 -5.27 2.47 -16.64
C ILE A 79 -5.80 1.51 -15.58
N PHE A 80 -5.57 1.80 -14.30
CA PHE A 80 -5.99 0.98 -13.17
C PHE A 80 -6.84 1.80 -12.19
N PRO A 81 -8.16 1.94 -12.43
CA PRO A 81 -9.05 2.68 -11.54
C PRO A 81 -9.01 2.20 -10.09
N GLY A 82 -8.63 0.94 -9.83
CA GLY A 82 -8.41 0.42 -8.48
C GLY A 82 -7.35 1.17 -7.68
N TYR A 83 -6.36 1.79 -8.34
CA TYR A 83 -5.34 2.64 -7.71
C TYR A 83 -5.85 4.06 -7.40
N ALA A 84 -6.92 4.50 -8.07
CA ALA A 84 -7.54 5.81 -7.88
C ALA A 84 -8.68 5.80 -6.84
N SER A 85 -9.08 4.61 -6.35
CA SER A 85 -10.24 4.47 -5.45
C SER A 85 -9.99 4.91 -4.00
N ASP A 86 -8.76 5.35 -3.71
CA ASP A 86 -8.29 5.87 -2.43
C ASP A 86 -7.97 7.37 -2.57
N ILE A 87 -8.53 8.20 -1.70
CA ILE A 87 -8.29 9.66 -1.72
C ILE A 87 -6.83 10.02 -1.43
N PHE A 88 -6.07 9.16 -0.76
CA PHE A 88 -4.64 9.36 -0.50
C PHE A 88 -3.74 8.68 -1.53
N LEU A 89 -4.31 7.98 -2.52
CA LEU A 89 -3.57 7.27 -3.56
C LEU A 89 -2.44 6.37 -3.01
N LYS A 90 -2.63 5.77 -1.82
CA LYS A 90 -1.57 5.06 -1.08
C LYS A 90 -0.92 3.98 -1.93
N ARG A 91 -1.72 3.15 -2.59
CA ARG A 91 -1.22 2.07 -3.46
C ARG A 91 -0.45 2.60 -4.67
N ALA A 92 -0.85 3.75 -5.22
CA ALA A 92 -0.15 4.35 -6.34
C ALA A 92 1.23 4.85 -5.91
N PHE A 93 1.31 5.56 -4.79
CA PHE A 93 2.59 6.02 -4.27
C PHE A 93 3.48 4.88 -3.78
N LEU A 94 2.90 3.83 -3.20
CA LEU A 94 3.63 2.61 -2.84
C LEU A 94 4.23 1.93 -4.07
N PHE A 95 3.53 1.91 -5.20
CA PHE A 95 4.08 1.37 -6.45
C PHE A 95 5.36 2.10 -6.86
N PHE A 96 5.37 3.44 -6.85
CA PHE A 96 6.57 4.22 -7.17
C PHE A 96 7.69 4.05 -6.13
N ALA A 97 7.34 3.94 -4.83
CA ALA A 97 8.31 3.60 -3.80
C ALA A 97 8.97 2.23 -4.04
N GLN A 98 8.24 1.24 -4.55
CA GLN A 98 8.81 -0.04 -4.97
C GLN A 98 9.71 0.09 -6.20
N LEU A 99 9.36 0.92 -7.18
CA LEU A 99 10.24 1.18 -8.33
C LEU A 99 11.54 1.86 -7.89
N ASN A 100 11.47 2.85 -7.01
CA ASN A 100 12.66 3.48 -6.44
C ASN A 100 13.53 2.45 -5.69
N ARG A 101 12.93 1.63 -4.83
CA ARG A 101 13.67 0.61 -4.06
C ARG A 101 14.39 -0.40 -4.95
N ASN A 102 13.77 -0.84 -6.04
CA ASN A 102 14.32 -1.89 -6.90
C ASN A 102 15.25 -1.36 -8.00
N TYR A 103 15.04 -0.13 -8.47
CA TYR A 103 15.72 0.41 -9.66
C TYR A 103 16.34 1.81 -9.49
N GLY A 104 16.14 2.47 -8.34
CA GLY A 104 16.63 3.82 -8.08
C GLY A 104 15.87 4.94 -8.82
N TRP A 105 14.74 4.63 -9.46
CA TRP A 105 13.97 5.63 -10.22
C TRP A 105 13.23 6.60 -9.30
N PHE A 106 12.96 7.83 -9.78
CA PHE A 106 12.16 8.85 -9.09
C PHE A 106 12.71 9.26 -7.70
N GLU A 107 14.04 9.30 -7.53
CA GLU A 107 14.70 9.55 -6.24
C GLU A 107 14.26 10.89 -5.60
N LYS A 108 14.14 11.95 -6.40
CA LYS A 108 13.74 13.28 -5.90
C LYS A 108 12.30 13.27 -5.38
N GLU A 109 11.41 12.56 -6.06
CA GLU A 109 10.00 12.48 -5.72
C GLU A 109 9.76 11.72 -4.41
N MET A 110 10.63 10.78 -4.05
CA MET A 110 10.51 10.00 -2.81
C MET A 110 10.50 10.85 -1.54
N TYR A 111 11.06 12.06 -1.58
CA TYR A 111 11.02 13.00 -0.44
C TYR A 111 9.66 13.65 -0.23
N ASN A 112 8.79 13.64 -1.25
CA ASN A 112 7.52 14.37 -1.26
C ASN A 112 6.29 13.46 -1.35
N LEU A 113 6.46 12.14 -1.46
CA LEU A 113 5.32 11.22 -1.52
C LEU A 113 4.56 11.16 -0.17
N PRO A 114 3.23 10.93 -0.15
CA PRO A 114 2.44 10.81 1.08
C PRO A 114 2.25 9.34 1.55
N VAL A 115 3.29 8.49 1.50
CA VAL A 115 3.14 7.02 1.53
C VAL A 115 2.63 6.39 2.84
N PRO A 116 2.81 6.91 4.06
CA PRO A 116 2.24 6.21 5.21
C PRO A 116 0.81 6.71 5.44
N ALA A 117 -0.12 6.19 4.63
CA ALA A 117 -1.57 6.35 4.79
C ALA A 117 -2.23 4.99 4.97
N ASP A 118 -1.62 4.11 5.77
CA ASP A 118 -2.08 2.76 6.06
C ASP A 118 -2.48 2.58 7.53
N TYR A 119 -2.71 1.32 7.94
CA TYR A 119 -3.15 0.98 9.29
C TYR A 119 -2.02 0.60 10.27
N GLN A 120 -0.82 0.28 9.79
CA GLN A 120 0.27 -0.20 10.65
C GLN A 120 1.13 0.95 11.17
N VAL A 121 1.47 1.92 10.32
CA VAL A 121 2.31 3.06 10.73
C VAL A 121 1.66 3.91 11.83
N PRO A 122 0.36 4.28 11.76
CA PRO A 122 -0.28 5.08 12.80
C PRO A 122 -0.20 4.45 14.20
N LYS A 123 -0.29 3.11 14.28
CA LYS A 123 -0.14 2.35 15.53
C LYS A 123 1.24 2.57 16.15
N ILE A 124 2.30 2.59 15.35
CA ILE A 124 3.66 2.77 15.86
C ILE A 124 3.93 4.21 16.24
N LEU A 125 3.38 5.15 15.48
CA LEU A 125 3.45 6.57 15.83
C LEU A 125 2.72 6.87 17.15
N GLU A 126 1.55 6.27 17.36
CA GLU A 126 0.83 6.39 18.63
C GLU A 126 1.64 5.80 19.79
N HIS A 127 2.17 4.58 19.62
CA HIS A 127 2.99 3.95 20.65
C HIS A 127 4.23 4.75 21.06
N TYR A 128 4.83 5.49 20.11
CA TYR A 128 5.97 6.38 20.39
C TYR A 128 5.57 7.76 20.92
N GLY A 129 4.27 8.02 21.15
CA GLY A 129 3.77 9.31 21.59
C GLY A 129 3.90 10.41 20.53
N ILE A 130 3.91 10.04 19.24
CA ILE A 130 3.93 10.99 18.13
C ILE A 130 2.51 11.37 17.72
N LEU A 131 1.60 10.39 17.72
CA LEU A 131 0.16 10.61 17.58
C LEU A 131 -0.54 10.41 18.91
N TYR A 132 -1.60 11.16 19.14
CA TYR A 132 -2.46 11.04 20.31
C TYR A 132 -3.90 10.95 19.82
N TYR A 133 -4.63 9.95 20.30
CA TYR A 133 -6.04 9.75 19.98
C TYR A 133 -6.90 10.14 21.17
N GLU A 134 -8.11 10.62 20.92
CA GLU A 134 -9.11 10.79 21.98
C GLU A 134 -9.55 9.45 22.55
N ASP A 135 -10.03 9.45 23.80
CA ASP A 135 -10.39 8.23 24.55
C ASP A 135 -11.40 7.36 23.77
N GLU A 136 -12.36 7.97 23.08
CA GLU A 136 -13.36 7.25 22.26
C GLU A 136 -12.70 6.44 21.13
N LEU A 137 -11.74 7.06 20.41
CA LEU A 137 -11.02 6.37 19.35
C LEU A 137 -10.08 5.29 19.91
N GLN A 138 -9.41 5.57 21.03
CA GLN A 138 -8.58 4.56 21.70
C GLN A 138 -9.41 3.34 22.10
N GLN A 139 -10.57 3.55 22.70
CA GLN A 139 -11.49 2.49 23.09
C GLN A 139 -11.96 1.69 21.85
N ALA A 140 -12.37 2.37 20.78
CA ALA A 140 -12.77 1.71 19.54
C ALA A 140 -11.65 0.82 18.95
N ILE A 141 -10.39 1.27 19.02
CA ILE A 141 -9.23 0.48 18.56
C ILE A 141 -9.00 -0.74 19.46
N VAL A 142 -9.04 -0.57 20.78
CA VAL A 142 -8.83 -1.67 21.76
C VAL A 142 -9.93 -2.73 21.66
N GLU A 143 -11.16 -2.30 21.43
CA GLU A 143 -12.33 -3.17 21.26
C GLU A 143 -12.43 -3.75 19.85
N GLU A 144 -11.48 -3.46 18.95
CA GLU A 144 -11.48 -3.91 17.56
C GLU A 144 -12.76 -3.51 16.80
N THR A 145 -13.33 -2.37 17.16
CA THR A 145 -14.51 -1.81 16.50
C THR A 145 -14.14 -1.34 15.10
N LEU A 146 -14.99 -1.69 14.12
CA LEU A 146 -14.78 -1.28 12.73
C LEU A 146 -14.97 0.24 12.57
N ILE A 147 -13.91 0.91 12.13
CA ILE A 147 -13.94 2.31 11.69
C ILE A 147 -14.36 2.32 10.21
N PRO A 148 -15.48 3.00 9.86
CA PRO A 148 -15.96 3.01 8.48
C PRO A 148 -14.95 3.64 7.52
N LYS A 149 -14.76 3.01 6.35
CA LYS A 149 -13.95 3.56 5.27
C LYS A 149 -14.49 4.93 4.85
N GLY A 150 -13.62 5.93 4.78
CA GLY A 150 -13.99 7.29 4.37
C GLY A 150 -14.72 8.08 5.45
N SER A 151 -14.81 7.54 6.67
CA SER A 151 -15.24 8.33 7.83
C SER A 151 -14.20 9.41 8.14
N ILE A 152 -14.64 10.48 8.80
CA ILE A 152 -13.77 11.55 9.27
C ILE A 152 -12.64 10.96 10.12
N VAL A 153 -12.98 10.07 11.06
CA VAL A 153 -12.02 9.40 11.94
C VAL A 153 -10.94 8.62 11.16
N GLU A 154 -11.33 7.82 10.16
CA GLU A 154 -10.35 7.09 9.34
C GLU A 154 -9.46 8.06 8.53
N CYS A 155 -10.04 9.13 8.00
CA CYS A 155 -9.29 10.15 7.27
C CYS A 155 -8.31 10.91 8.18
N GLU A 156 -8.72 11.25 9.40
CA GLU A 156 -7.90 11.95 10.40
C GLU A 156 -6.70 11.13 10.83
N ILE A 157 -6.88 9.83 11.09
CA ILE A 157 -5.78 8.92 11.42
C ILE A 157 -4.73 8.92 10.29
N ARG A 158 -5.18 8.76 9.04
CA ARG A 158 -4.29 8.66 7.87
C ARG A 158 -3.62 9.99 7.53
N ALA A 159 -4.37 11.09 7.55
CA ALA A 159 -3.83 12.42 7.31
C ALA A 159 -2.81 12.81 8.40
N SER A 160 -3.11 12.54 9.66
CA SER A 160 -2.19 12.79 10.78
C SER A 160 -0.91 11.96 10.65
N THR A 161 -1.02 10.72 10.18
CA THR A 161 0.14 9.84 9.91
C THR A 161 1.03 10.41 8.82
N ILE A 162 0.46 10.87 7.70
CA ILE A 162 1.22 11.53 6.62
C ILE A 162 1.94 12.77 7.15
N ILE A 163 1.24 13.63 7.91
CA ILE A 163 1.82 14.86 8.45
C ILE A 163 2.97 14.55 9.42
N ALA A 164 2.77 13.60 10.33
CA ALA A 164 3.78 13.17 11.28
C ALA A 164 5.02 12.64 10.55
N CYS A 165 4.85 11.75 9.58
CA CYS A 165 5.96 11.21 8.81
C CYS A 165 6.67 12.28 7.96
N LYS A 166 5.96 13.27 7.42
CA LYS A 166 6.58 14.40 6.71
C LYS A 166 7.48 15.22 7.64
N ARG A 167 7.02 15.52 8.85
CA ARG A 167 7.83 16.21 9.88
C ARG A 167 9.05 15.39 10.28
N ILE A 168 8.95 14.07 10.29
CA ILE A 168 10.09 13.18 10.55
C ILE A 168 11.09 13.28 9.40
N CYS A 169 10.64 13.24 8.14
CA CYS A 169 11.51 13.43 6.97
C CYS A 169 12.30 14.74 7.06
N GLU A 170 11.62 15.85 7.39
CA GLU A 170 12.24 17.16 7.56
C GLU A 170 13.32 17.18 8.66
N LYS A 171 13.13 16.41 9.73
CA LYS A 171 14.07 16.35 10.87
C LYS A 171 15.24 15.41 10.63
N THR A 172 15.05 14.32 9.90
CA THR A 172 16.06 13.27 9.71
C THR A 172 16.80 13.36 8.39
N GLY A 173 16.24 14.09 7.41
CA GLY A 173 16.69 14.06 6.02
C GLY A 173 16.38 12.74 5.29
N TRP A 174 15.58 11.86 5.90
CA TRP A 174 15.15 10.62 5.24
C TRP A 174 14.03 10.90 4.23
N SER A 175 13.98 10.10 3.17
CA SER A 175 12.86 10.09 2.24
C SER A 175 11.62 9.43 2.88
N MET A 176 10.43 9.73 2.33
CA MET A 176 9.20 9.15 2.87
C MET A 176 9.20 7.61 2.87
N PRO A 177 9.65 6.91 1.80
CA PRO A 177 9.76 5.46 1.83
C PRO A 177 10.72 4.92 2.89
N GLN A 178 11.77 5.66 3.25
CA GLN A 178 12.69 5.26 4.32
C GLN A 178 12.00 5.34 5.69
N VAL A 179 11.28 6.43 5.95
CA VAL A 179 10.48 6.61 7.17
C VAL A 179 9.39 5.53 7.28
N ASP A 180 8.63 5.30 6.21
CA ASP A 180 7.63 4.24 6.13
C ASP A 180 8.25 2.85 6.39
N SER A 181 9.36 2.54 5.72
CA SER A 181 10.06 1.26 5.90
C SER A 181 10.54 1.05 7.34
N TYR A 182 11.05 2.10 7.98
CA TYR A 182 11.48 2.05 9.37
C TYR A 182 10.32 1.64 10.30
N PHE A 183 9.20 2.37 10.25
CA PHE A 183 8.04 2.06 11.09
C PHE A 183 7.41 0.71 10.75
N TRP A 184 7.35 0.35 9.46
CA TRP A 184 6.85 -0.94 9.04
C TRP A 184 7.69 -2.10 9.63
N LEU A 185 9.02 -2.00 9.61
CA LEU A 185 9.90 -3.03 10.21
C LEU A 185 9.69 -3.16 11.73
N LYS A 186 9.36 -2.05 12.39
CA LYS A 186 9.09 -1.96 13.83
C LYS A 186 7.71 -2.42 14.25
N ARG A 187 6.80 -2.69 13.31
CA ARG A 187 5.37 -3.00 13.59
C ARG A 187 5.12 -4.13 14.60
N LYS A 188 6.06 -5.08 14.72
CA LYS A 188 5.97 -6.23 15.62
C LYS A 188 6.44 -5.94 17.04
N GLU A 189 7.09 -4.81 17.28
CA GLU A 189 7.56 -4.41 18.62
C GLU A 189 6.41 -3.91 19.49
N VAL A 190 5.26 -3.60 18.88
CA VAL A 190 4.09 -3.04 19.54
C VAL A 190 2.94 -4.03 19.51
N THR A 191 2.32 -4.28 20.67
CA THR A 191 1.22 -5.24 20.83
C THR A 191 -0.17 -4.60 20.79
N THR A 192 -0.28 -3.28 20.89
CA THR A 192 -1.57 -2.59 20.76
C THR A 192 -2.24 -2.92 19.42
N PRO A 193 -3.56 -3.09 19.39
CA PRO A 193 -4.30 -3.21 18.14
C PRO A 193 -4.11 -1.97 17.26
N PHE A 194 -4.39 -2.14 15.97
CA PHE A 194 -4.48 -1.03 15.02
C PHE A 194 -5.94 -0.78 14.68
N HIS A 195 -6.26 0.41 14.16
CA HIS A 195 -7.61 0.70 13.71
C HIS A 195 -8.06 -0.26 12.60
N LEU A 196 -9.27 -0.80 12.72
CA LEU A 196 -9.81 -1.75 11.75
C LEU A 196 -10.72 -1.05 10.76
N THR A 197 -10.34 -1.06 9.49
CA THR A 197 -11.18 -0.57 8.39
C THR A 197 -11.24 -1.62 7.29
N ILE A 198 -12.45 -2.04 6.93
CA ILE A 198 -12.64 -2.94 5.79
C ILE A 198 -12.45 -2.13 4.50
N THR A 199 -11.30 -2.28 3.86
CA THR A 199 -10.95 -1.56 2.64
C THR A 199 -10.01 -2.36 1.72
N SER A 200 -9.91 -1.89 0.48
CA SER A 200 -9.00 -2.38 -0.57
C SER A 200 -7.86 -1.41 -0.88
N ASP A 201 -7.75 -0.35 -0.08
CA ASP A 201 -6.98 0.86 -0.39
C ASP A 201 -5.57 0.82 0.22
N TYR A 202 -5.38 0.01 1.28
CA TYR A 202 -4.07 -0.25 1.90
C TYR A 202 -3.49 -1.59 1.46
#